data_AF-A0A924X7J1-F1
#
_entry.id   AF-A0A924X7J1-F1
#
_cell.length_a   1.000
_cell.length_b   1.000
_cell.length_c   1.000
_cell.angle_alpha   90.00
_cell.angle_beta   90.00
_cell.angle_gamma   90.00
#
_symmetry.space_group_name_H-M   'P 1'
#
loop_
_entity.id
_entity.type
_entity.pdbx_description
1 polymer ?
#
loop_
_entity_poly.entity_id
_entity_poly.type
_entity_poly.pdbx_seq_one_letter_code
_entity_poly.pdbx_strand_id
1 'polypeptide(L)'
;MLNRTGILMIALAAVACGERSITDTPQAKDARSIAPSFAMLPGAQVAVAFEPLEVPPWYVAGPIHAQDDWSSTGALGSGGPGYDHQVVLNSLGSYDYPAFELQSLRISNAVTSGSFGDHTFSKRLTNAAGESDANGGGFALTAGTPKNHFEAQWDFASTVPGAEQPGLSVVASPDRGDGARMSWVQMTDTPDGLDINFFDVQGEDNPANFVGPTRVASGLDRSVPHTIRITMDFVDGPSNDVVRVYVDGALRHTGTSWENYFRFDSEAAA
;
A
#
# COMPACT_ATOMS: atom_id res chain seq x y z
N MET A 1 -3.72 10.22 30.31
CA MET A 1 -3.67 10.50 28.86
C MET A 1 -3.20 9.21 28.21
N LEU A 2 -4.12 8.45 27.60
CA LEU A 2 -3.77 7.18 26.94
C LEU A 2 -3.04 7.52 25.64
N ASN A 3 -1.75 7.19 25.54
CA ASN A 3 -1.04 7.08 24.28
C ASN A 3 -1.71 5.95 23.47
N ARG A 4 -2.61 6.29 22.56
CA ARG A 4 -3.08 5.39 21.51
C ARG A 4 -2.25 5.66 20.27
N THR A 5 -1.09 5.01 20.17
CA THR A 5 -0.40 4.79 18.90
C THR A 5 -1.19 3.73 18.14
N GLY A 6 -2.18 4.15 17.37
CA GLY A 6 -2.85 3.31 16.39
C GLY A 6 -2.17 3.44 15.02
N ILE A 7 -2.32 2.44 14.15
CA ILE A 7 -1.94 2.54 12.74
C ILE A 7 -3.24 2.46 11.93
N LEU A 8 -3.51 3.42 11.05
CA LEU A 8 -4.62 3.32 10.08
C LEU A 8 -4.05 2.93 8.71
N MET A 9 -4.60 1.86 8.13
CA MET A 9 -4.19 1.33 6.83
C MET A 9 -5.11 1.83 5.71
N ILE A 10 -4.50 2.29 4.63
CA ILE A 10 -5.11 2.37 3.30
C ILE A 10 -4.66 1.13 2.54
N ALA A 11 -5.60 0.27 2.20
CA ALA A 11 -5.36 -0.87 1.33
C ALA A 11 -5.48 -0.43 -0.14
N LEU A 12 -4.40 -0.56 -0.88
CA LEU A 12 -4.28 -0.30 -2.31
C LEU A 12 -4.47 -1.64 -3.03
N ALA A 13 -5.44 -1.76 -3.92
CA ALA A 13 -5.72 -3.05 -4.55
C ALA A 13 -4.49 -3.61 -5.31
N ALA A 14 -3.98 -4.80 -4.95
CA ALA A 14 -2.90 -5.56 -5.57
C ALA A 14 -3.01 -7.05 -5.20
N VAL A 15 -2.73 -7.99 -6.11
CA VAL A 15 -2.96 -9.42 -5.85
C VAL A 15 -1.66 -10.09 -5.35
N ALA A 16 -1.76 -10.92 -4.31
CA ALA A 16 -0.66 -11.73 -3.82
C ALA A 16 -0.55 -13.07 -4.58
N CYS A 17 0.66 -13.62 -4.66
CA CYS A 17 0.97 -14.91 -5.29
C CYS A 17 0.07 -16.05 -4.75
N GLY A 18 -0.28 -17.00 -5.62
CA GLY A 18 -1.09 -18.16 -5.28
C GLY A 18 -0.33 -19.17 -4.43
N GLU A 19 -1.04 -19.81 -3.49
CA GLU A 19 -0.57 -20.98 -2.75
C GLU A 19 -0.20 -22.09 -3.73
N ARG A 20 1.08 -22.47 -3.75
CA ARG A 20 1.52 -23.72 -4.39
C ARG A 20 2.04 -24.63 -3.30
N SER A 21 1.28 -25.68 -2.98
CA SER A 21 1.77 -26.76 -2.12
C SER A 21 2.96 -27.43 -2.80
N ILE A 22 4.18 -27.13 -2.33
CA ILE A 22 5.39 -27.84 -2.75
C ILE A 22 5.42 -29.14 -1.95
N THR A 23 5.04 -30.25 -2.60
CA THR A 23 5.37 -31.58 -2.09
C THR A 23 6.89 -31.76 -2.14
N ASP A 24 7.49 -31.95 -0.97
CA ASP A 24 8.93 -32.13 -0.72
C ASP A 24 9.64 -33.00 -1.75
N THR A 25 10.74 -32.47 -2.32
CA THR A 25 11.95 -33.27 -2.56
C THR A 25 13.17 -32.37 -2.44
N PRO A 26 14.17 -32.70 -1.60
CA PRO A 26 15.31 -31.81 -1.37
C PRO A 26 16.31 -31.96 -2.51
N GLN A 27 16.62 -30.85 -3.19
CA GLN A 27 17.83 -30.82 -4.02
C GLN A 27 18.58 -29.50 -3.83
N ALA A 28 19.61 -29.57 -2.99
CA ALA A 28 20.61 -28.53 -2.84
C ALA A 28 21.61 -28.54 -4.02
N LYS A 29 22.14 -27.34 -4.28
CA LYS A 29 23.38 -26.96 -5.00
C LYS A 29 23.36 -27.00 -6.54
N ASP A 30 23.35 -25.81 -7.15
CA ASP A 30 24.59 -25.16 -7.58
C ASP A 30 24.33 -23.66 -7.83
N ALA A 31 25.05 -22.79 -7.10
CA ALA A 31 25.06 -21.35 -7.33
C ALA A 31 25.81 -21.05 -8.64
N ARG A 32 25.07 -21.02 -9.76
CA ARG A 32 25.56 -20.40 -10.99
C ARG A 32 25.09 -18.96 -11.02
N SER A 33 26.06 -18.05 -10.85
CA SER A 33 25.93 -16.64 -11.21
C SER A 33 25.65 -16.53 -12.71
N ILE A 34 24.36 -16.53 -13.07
CA ILE A 34 23.90 -16.09 -14.38
C ILE A 34 23.53 -14.62 -14.17
N ALA A 35 24.29 -13.70 -14.77
CA ALA A 35 23.85 -12.32 -14.88
C ALA A 35 22.57 -12.32 -15.72
N PRO A 36 21.40 -11.96 -15.17
CA PRO A 36 20.21 -11.87 -16.00
C PRO A 36 20.31 -10.57 -16.80
N SER A 37 20.50 -10.73 -18.11
CA SER A 37 20.11 -9.70 -19.07
C SER A 37 18.59 -9.57 -19.01
N PHE A 38 18.07 -8.68 -18.16
CA PHE A 38 16.66 -8.35 -18.14
C PHE A 38 16.34 -7.48 -19.36
N ALA A 39 15.87 -8.12 -20.43
CA ALA A 39 15.00 -7.43 -21.36
C ALA A 39 13.69 -7.17 -20.60
N MET A 40 13.55 -5.94 -20.07
CA MET A 40 12.30 -5.44 -19.52
C MET A 40 11.30 -5.40 -20.68
N LEU A 41 10.47 -6.45 -20.81
CA LEU A 41 9.32 -6.40 -21.70
C LEU A 41 8.41 -5.28 -21.19
N PRO A 42 7.83 -4.44 -22.08
CA PRO A 42 6.96 -3.35 -21.66
C PRO A 42 5.69 -3.93 -21.01
N GLY A 43 5.71 -4.07 -19.68
CA GLY A 43 4.59 -4.53 -18.88
C GLY A 43 3.50 -3.46 -18.86
N ALA A 44 2.27 -3.86 -19.20
CA ALA A 44 1.09 -3.00 -19.11
C ALA A 44 0.84 -2.64 -17.63
N GLN A 45 0.96 -1.35 -17.33
CA GLN A 45 0.91 -0.76 -16.00
C GLN A 45 -0.50 -0.85 -15.39
N VAL A 46 -0.59 -1.19 -14.11
CA VAL A 46 -1.78 -0.92 -13.30
C VAL A 46 -1.43 0.22 -12.35
N ALA A 47 -2.02 1.39 -12.57
CA ALA A 47 -1.81 2.58 -11.75
C ALA A 47 -3.05 2.85 -10.89
N VAL A 48 -2.87 2.94 -9.58
CA VAL A 48 -3.88 3.53 -8.68
C VAL A 48 -3.56 5.01 -8.48
N ALA A 49 -4.43 5.88 -8.99
CA ALA A 49 -4.47 7.30 -8.68
C ALA A 49 -5.77 7.63 -7.94
N PHE A 50 -5.67 8.48 -6.91
CA PHE A 50 -6.82 8.95 -6.11
C PHE A 50 -7.82 9.73 -6.96
N GLU A 51 -7.36 10.53 -7.94
CA GLU A 51 -8.21 11.24 -8.89
C GLU A 51 -7.92 10.72 -10.32
N PRO A 52 -8.89 10.10 -11.02
CA PRO A 52 -8.70 9.75 -12.42
C PRO A 52 -8.66 11.03 -13.29
N LEU A 53 -7.91 10.98 -14.40
CA LEU A 53 -7.67 12.08 -15.35
C LEU A 53 -8.91 12.67 -16.06
N GLU A 54 -10.14 12.39 -15.62
CA GLU A 54 -11.37 12.80 -16.32
C GLU A 54 -12.39 13.49 -15.39
N VAL A 55 -12.47 14.83 -15.55
CA VAL A 55 -13.48 15.83 -15.10
C VAL A 55 -13.89 15.86 -13.60
N PRO A 56 -13.42 16.86 -12.81
CA PRO A 56 -13.82 17.08 -11.41
C PRO A 56 -15.19 17.77 -11.20
N PRO A 57 -15.78 17.72 -9.98
CA PRO A 57 -15.32 16.97 -8.79
C PRO A 57 -15.69 15.48 -8.85
N TRP A 58 -14.76 14.62 -8.45
CA TRP A 58 -14.87 13.15 -8.54
C TRP A 58 -15.62 12.53 -7.36
N TYR A 59 -15.50 13.14 -6.18
CA TYR A 59 -16.10 12.64 -4.94
C TYR A 59 -16.99 13.68 -4.26
N VAL A 60 -18.04 13.21 -3.59
CA VAL A 60 -18.88 14.02 -2.71
C VAL A 60 -18.18 14.16 -1.35
N ALA A 61 -18.09 15.39 -0.86
CA ALA A 61 -17.53 15.68 0.47
C ALA A 61 -18.26 14.88 1.56
N GLY A 62 -17.51 14.25 2.46
CA GLY A 62 -18.05 13.23 3.37
C GLY A 62 -17.26 11.92 3.35
N PRO A 63 -17.85 10.82 3.83
CA PRO A 63 -17.19 9.50 3.81
C PRO A 63 -16.89 9.03 2.39
N ILE A 64 -15.69 8.49 2.14
CA ILE A 64 -15.31 7.93 0.82
C ILE A 64 -16.03 6.60 0.49
N HIS A 65 -16.58 5.91 1.50
CA HIS A 65 -17.22 4.61 1.31
C HIS A 65 -18.34 4.65 0.26
N ALA A 66 -18.35 3.65 -0.61
CA ALA A 66 -19.31 3.46 -1.70
C ALA A 66 -19.27 4.55 -2.79
N GLN A 67 -18.19 5.34 -2.87
CA GLN A 67 -17.91 6.24 -3.98
C GLN A 67 -16.81 5.65 -4.86
N ASP A 68 -17.02 5.56 -6.18
CA ASP A 68 -16.04 5.01 -7.15
C ASP A 68 -15.38 3.71 -6.69
N ASP A 69 -16.18 2.77 -6.18
CA ASP A 69 -15.71 1.46 -5.71
C ASP A 69 -14.79 1.47 -4.47
N TRP A 70 -14.60 2.62 -3.82
CA TRP A 70 -13.94 2.68 -2.51
C TRP A 70 -14.78 1.99 -1.45
N SER A 71 -14.11 1.22 -0.59
CA SER A 71 -14.74 0.60 0.58
C SER A 71 -14.11 1.12 1.86
N SER A 72 -14.93 1.39 2.86
CA SER A 72 -14.45 1.72 4.20
C SER A 72 -15.57 1.42 5.18
N THR A 73 -15.70 0.15 5.54
CA THR A 73 -16.74 -0.34 6.45
C THR A 73 -16.43 -0.02 7.91
N GLY A 74 -15.18 0.35 8.23
CA GLY A 74 -14.79 0.88 9.54
C GLY A 74 -14.56 -0.21 10.58
N ALA A 75 -13.95 0.17 11.71
CA ALA A 75 -13.46 -0.72 12.77
C ALA A 75 -14.49 -1.67 13.43
N LEU A 76 -15.79 -1.51 13.12
CA LEU A 76 -16.90 -2.28 13.68
C LEU A 76 -17.93 -2.72 12.62
N GLY A 77 -17.60 -2.63 11.33
CA GLY A 77 -18.53 -2.89 10.23
C GLY A 77 -19.59 -1.80 10.01
N SER A 78 -20.58 -2.08 9.15
CA SER A 78 -21.64 -1.13 8.73
C SER A 78 -22.56 -0.76 9.90
N GLY A 79 -22.16 0.21 10.72
CA GLY A 79 -22.94 0.70 11.85
C GLY A 79 -22.16 1.34 13.02
N GLY A 80 -20.82 1.26 13.05
CA GLY A 80 -19.99 1.97 14.03
C GLY A 80 -19.52 3.36 13.56
N PRO A 81 -18.87 4.19 14.42
CA PRO A 81 -18.16 5.36 13.92
C PRO A 81 -17.13 4.89 12.89
N GLY A 82 -17.19 5.43 11.68
CA GLY A 82 -16.23 5.15 10.63
C GLY A 82 -14.81 5.50 11.06
N TYR A 83 -13.83 5.02 10.30
CA TYR A 83 -12.47 5.52 10.43
C TYR A 83 -12.41 7.04 10.32
N ASP A 84 -11.39 7.64 10.93
CA ASP A 84 -11.19 9.09 10.87
C ASP A 84 -10.62 9.49 9.50
N HIS A 85 -11.47 9.42 8.49
CA HIS A 85 -11.23 9.99 7.18
C HIS A 85 -12.46 10.70 6.63
N GLN A 86 -12.22 11.63 5.73
CA GLN A 86 -13.27 12.33 5.02
C GLN A 86 -12.72 12.92 3.71
N VAL A 87 -13.50 12.81 2.63
CA VAL A 87 -13.34 13.65 1.45
C VAL A 87 -13.66 15.08 1.84
N VAL A 88 -12.68 15.95 1.69
CA VAL A 88 -12.79 17.39 1.96
C VAL A 88 -12.62 18.17 0.66
N LEU A 89 -13.29 19.31 0.56
CA LEU A 89 -13.04 20.28 -0.51
C LEU A 89 -11.86 21.17 -0.09
N ASN A 90 -10.93 21.40 -1.00
CA ASN A 90 -9.71 22.19 -0.77
C ASN A 90 -9.96 23.70 -0.89
N SER A 91 -11.21 24.15 -0.78
CA SER A 91 -11.59 25.56 -0.86
C SER A 91 -11.14 26.33 0.40
N LEU A 92 -9.93 26.88 0.35
CA LEU A 92 -9.34 27.90 1.26
C LEU A 92 -9.60 27.65 2.75
N GLY A 93 -8.89 26.66 3.31
CA GLY A 93 -8.79 26.37 4.75
C GLY A 93 -7.41 26.69 5.34
N SER A 94 -7.17 26.31 6.60
CA SER A 94 -5.94 26.60 7.38
C SER A 94 -4.63 25.99 6.84
N TYR A 95 -4.73 25.13 5.82
CA TYR A 95 -3.63 24.54 5.07
C TYR A 95 -4.03 24.57 3.60
N ASP A 96 -3.29 25.32 2.79
CA ASP A 96 -3.57 25.54 1.37
C ASP A 96 -2.46 24.88 0.55
N TYR A 97 -2.80 23.76 -0.07
CA TYR A 97 -1.91 23.02 -0.97
C TYR A 97 -2.48 23.10 -2.38
N PRO A 98 -2.09 24.11 -3.19
CA PRO A 98 -2.62 24.27 -4.55
C PRO A 98 -2.43 23.04 -5.44
N ALA A 99 -1.44 22.21 -5.14
CA ALA A 99 -1.17 20.96 -5.86
C ALA A 99 -2.26 19.88 -5.67
N PHE A 100 -3.09 19.96 -4.63
CA PHE A 100 -4.17 19.01 -4.37
C PHE A 100 -5.49 19.43 -5.03
N GLU A 101 -5.46 20.40 -5.92
CA GLU A 101 -6.61 20.84 -6.69
C GLU A 101 -7.86 21.10 -5.83
N LEU A 102 -8.99 20.43 -6.13
CA LEU A 102 -10.29 20.76 -5.55
C LEU A 102 -10.66 19.90 -4.34
N GLN A 103 -10.08 18.70 -4.18
CA GLN A 103 -10.50 17.76 -3.15
C GLN A 103 -9.34 16.92 -2.61
N SER A 104 -9.51 16.36 -1.41
CA SER A 104 -8.55 15.41 -0.85
C SER A 104 -9.25 14.44 0.10
N LEU A 105 -8.70 13.23 0.24
CA LEU A 105 -9.02 12.34 1.35
C LEU A 105 -8.17 12.74 2.56
N ARG A 106 -8.76 13.45 3.52
CA ARG A 106 -8.13 13.69 4.82
C ARG A 106 -8.27 12.43 5.67
N ILE A 107 -7.19 11.98 6.30
CA ILE A 107 -7.15 10.72 7.06
C ILE A 107 -6.25 10.85 8.31
N SER A 108 -6.61 10.16 9.40
CA SER A 108 -5.81 10.08 10.63
C SER A 108 -5.97 8.71 11.32
N ASN A 109 -5.11 8.41 12.27
CA ASN A 109 -5.16 7.20 13.11
C ASN A 109 -5.91 7.40 14.44
N ALA A 110 -6.80 8.39 14.55
CA ALA A 110 -7.61 8.61 15.77
C ALA A 110 -8.59 7.45 16.06
N VAL A 111 -9.08 6.80 14.99
CA VAL A 111 -9.88 5.57 15.04
C VAL A 111 -9.12 4.49 14.30
N THR A 112 -8.86 3.35 14.95
CA THR A 112 -8.12 2.22 14.39
C THR A 112 -8.77 0.89 14.77
N SER A 113 -8.52 -0.13 13.96
CA SER A 113 -8.92 -1.52 14.19
C SER A 113 -7.68 -2.42 14.14
N GLY A 114 -7.77 -3.59 14.75
CA GLY A 114 -6.79 -4.67 14.52
C GLY A 114 -7.21 -5.62 13.39
N SER A 115 -8.38 -5.41 12.79
CA SER A 115 -8.91 -6.24 11.71
C SER A 115 -8.42 -5.74 10.36
N PHE A 116 -7.83 -6.63 9.57
CA PHE A 116 -7.33 -6.26 8.23
C PHE A 116 -8.45 -6.08 7.20
N GLY A 117 -9.57 -6.79 7.36
CA GLY A 117 -10.66 -6.81 6.39
C GLY A 117 -11.62 -5.62 6.47
N ASP A 118 -11.44 -4.70 7.43
CA ASP A 118 -12.36 -3.58 7.62
C ASP A 118 -11.74 -2.20 7.29
N HIS A 119 -10.49 -2.20 6.79
CA HIS A 119 -9.68 -1.04 6.38
C HIS A 119 -10.36 -0.16 5.32
N THR A 120 -9.79 1.02 5.07
CA THR A 120 -10.16 1.81 3.90
C THR A 120 -9.45 1.23 2.66
N PHE A 121 -10.24 0.63 1.76
CA PHE A 121 -9.77 0.09 0.49
C PHE A 121 -10.00 1.12 -0.61
N SER A 122 -8.96 1.34 -1.43
CA SER A 122 -9.09 2.06 -2.69
C SER A 122 -10.06 1.37 -3.64
N LYS A 123 -10.41 2.06 -4.73
CA LYS A 123 -11.05 1.41 -5.88
C LYS A 123 -10.28 0.16 -6.31
N ARG A 124 -11.00 -0.88 -6.73
CA ARG A 124 -10.39 -2.12 -7.20
C ARG A 124 -9.74 -1.94 -8.57
N LEU A 125 -8.74 -2.75 -8.85
CA LEU A 125 -8.08 -2.77 -10.15
C LEU A 125 -8.98 -3.45 -11.20
N THR A 126 -8.89 -2.97 -12.45
CA THR A 126 -9.51 -3.67 -13.59
C THR A 126 -8.93 -5.07 -13.76
N ASN A 127 -7.60 -5.18 -13.75
CA ASN A 127 -6.88 -6.45 -13.81
C ASN A 127 -6.13 -6.66 -12.50
N ALA A 128 -6.10 -7.90 -12.01
CA ALA A 128 -5.19 -8.31 -10.94
C ALA A 128 -3.73 -7.98 -11.30
N ALA A 129 -2.91 -7.68 -10.30
CA ALA A 129 -1.47 -7.59 -10.47
C ALA A 129 -0.77 -8.65 -9.61
N GLY A 130 0.06 -9.48 -10.20
CA GLY A 130 0.70 -10.64 -9.56
C GLY A 130 1.44 -11.51 -10.59
N GLU A 131 2.03 -12.61 -10.13
CA GLU A 131 2.59 -13.66 -10.98
C GLU A 131 1.56 -14.25 -11.95
N SER A 132 2.03 -14.95 -12.99
CA SER A 132 1.18 -15.54 -14.04
C SER A 132 0.10 -16.48 -13.48
N ASP A 133 0.43 -17.21 -12.40
CA ASP A 133 -0.46 -18.16 -11.73
C ASP A 133 -1.09 -17.59 -10.44
N ALA A 134 -0.94 -16.28 -10.18
CA ALA A 134 -1.47 -15.66 -8.97
C ALA A 134 -3.00 -15.69 -8.93
N ASN A 135 -3.55 -16.07 -7.77
CA ASN A 135 -4.99 -16.11 -7.56
C ASN A 135 -5.50 -14.73 -7.15
N GLY A 136 -6.23 -14.05 -8.04
CA GLY A 136 -6.87 -12.76 -7.76
C GLY A 136 -7.99 -12.79 -6.70
N GLY A 137 -8.36 -13.96 -6.18
CA GLY A 137 -9.37 -14.14 -5.15
C GLY A 137 -10.78 -13.69 -5.55
N GLY A 138 -11.00 -13.34 -6.82
CA GLY A 138 -12.26 -12.76 -7.30
C GLY A 138 -12.44 -11.27 -7.00
N PHE A 139 -11.41 -10.57 -6.53
CA PHE A 139 -11.49 -9.16 -6.11
C PHE A 139 -11.06 -8.17 -7.20
N ALA A 140 -10.42 -8.62 -8.30
CA ALA A 140 -10.26 -7.78 -9.48
C ALA A 140 -11.61 -7.57 -10.19
N LEU A 141 -11.84 -6.40 -10.79
CA LEU A 141 -13.09 -6.10 -11.50
C LEU A 141 -13.30 -7.00 -12.73
N THR A 142 -12.22 -7.51 -13.32
CA THR A 142 -12.27 -8.47 -14.43
C THR A 142 -11.42 -9.70 -14.12
N ALA A 143 -11.86 -10.87 -14.60
CA ALA A 143 -11.09 -12.11 -14.62
C ALA A 143 -10.02 -12.12 -15.73
N GLY A 144 -9.53 -10.94 -16.13
CA GLY A 144 -8.48 -10.81 -17.14
C GLY A 144 -7.15 -11.39 -16.67
N THR A 145 -6.21 -11.57 -17.61
CA THR A 145 -4.86 -12.06 -17.30
C THR A 145 -4.17 -11.11 -16.30
N PRO A 146 -3.61 -11.63 -15.19
CA PRO A 146 -2.85 -10.84 -14.25
C PRO A 146 -1.74 -10.02 -14.93
N LYS A 147 -1.47 -8.85 -14.37
CA LYS A 147 -0.34 -8.00 -14.77
C LYS A 147 0.82 -8.23 -13.81
N ASN A 148 1.99 -8.49 -14.36
CA ASN A 148 3.19 -8.71 -13.57
C ASN A 148 3.83 -7.40 -13.05
N HIS A 149 3.10 -6.29 -13.10
CA HIS A 149 3.55 -5.00 -12.60
C HIS A 149 2.39 -4.27 -11.92
N PHE A 150 2.63 -3.83 -10.69
CA PHE A 150 1.73 -2.97 -9.93
C PHE A 150 2.42 -1.63 -9.66
N GLU A 151 1.66 -0.54 -9.79
CA GLU A 151 2.08 0.79 -9.43
C GLU A 151 0.96 1.52 -8.68
N ALA A 152 1.33 2.18 -7.59
CA ALA A 152 0.46 3.13 -6.92
C ALA A 152 1.25 4.39 -6.59
N GLN A 153 0.60 5.53 -6.79
CA GLN A 153 1.16 6.83 -6.45
C GLN A 153 0.09 7.68 -5.77
N TRP A 154 0.51 8.39 -4.73
CA TRP A 154 -0.32 9.40 -4.09
C TRP A 154 0.56 10.54 -3.59
N ASP A 155 -0.04 11.71 -3.53
CA ASP A 155 0.55 12.85 -2.86
C ASP A 155 -0.07 13.01 -1.47
N PHE A 156 0.72 13.47 -0.51
CA PHE A 156 0.28 13.69 0.86
C PHE A 156 0.93 14.93 1.47
N ALA A 157 0.24 15.55 2.41
CA ALA A 157 0.72 16.71 3.16
C ALA A 157 0.09 16.75 4.55
N SER A 158 0.73 17.43 5.50
CA SER A 158 0.17 17.58 6.84
C SER A 158 -1.00 18.56 6.85
N THR A 159 -2.04 18.26 7.63
CA THR A 159 -3.11 19.25 7.90
C THR A 159 -2.73 20.23 8.99
N VAL A 160 -1.57 20.04 9.63
CA VAL A 160 -0.98 20.92 10.65
C VAL A 160 0.47 21.25 10.24
N PRO A 161 0.69 22.04 9.17
CA PRO A 161 2.02 22.25 8.61
C PRO A 161 3.04 22.89 9.57
N GLY A 162 2.56 23.62 10.59
CA GLY A 162 3.42 24.32 11.55
C GLY A 162 3.79 23.54 12.81
N ALA A 163 3.30 22.31 13.00
CA ALA A 163 3.54 21.57 14.23
C ALA A 163 3.46 20.04 14.01
N GLU A 164 4.18 19.31 14.87
CA GLU A 164 4.01 17.86 15.00
C GLU A 164 2.60 17.53 15.50
N GLN A 165 2.04 16.44 14.99
CA GLN A 165 0.93 15.70 15.56
C GLN A 165 1.45 14.40 16.22
N PRO A 166 1.80 14.42 17.53
CA PRO A 166 2.47 13.30 18.17
C PRO A 166 1.66 12.00 18.07
N GLY A 167 2.31 10.94 17.57
CA GLY A 167 1.70 9.63 17.40
C GLY A 167 0.89 9.46 16.11
N LEU A 168 0.84 10.45 15.22
CA LEU A 168 0.23 10.30 13.90
C LEU A 168 1.03 9.31 13.05
N SER A 169 0.34 8.26 12.59
CA SER A 169 0.89 7.21 11.74
C SER A 169 -0.20 6.66 10.83
N VAL A 170 -0.07 6.91 9.53
CA VAL A 170 -0.93 6.34 8.48
C VAL A 170 -0.07 5.42 7.63
N VAL A 171 -0.59 4.28 7.22
CA VAL A 171 0.11 3.35 6.35
C VAL A 171 -0.68 3.09 5.08
N ALA A 172 0.03 2.79 4.00
CA ALA A 172 -0.54 2.32 2.74
C ALA A 172 0.10 0.99 2.37
N SER A 173 -0.72 -0.02 2.08
CA SER A 173 -0.30 -1.38 1.74
C SER A 173 -0.99 -1.81 0.45
N PRO A 174 -0.30 -2.46 -0.49
CA PRO A 174 -0.95 -3.31 -1.48
C PRO A 174 -1.83 -4.37 -0.76
N ASP A 175 -2.96 -4.75 -1.34
CA ASP A 175 -3.91 -5.70 -0.75
C ASP A 175 -4.80 -6.34 -1.82
N ARG A 176 -5.07 -7.64 -1.72
CA ARG A 176 -5.88 -8.36 -2.73
C ARG A 176 -7.34 -7.90 -2.78
N GLY A 177 -7.80 -7.11 -1.83
CA GLY A 177 -9.17 -6.63 -1.66
C GLY A 177 -9.92 -7.33 -0.53
N ASP A 178 -9.24 -8.17 0.25
CA ASP A 178 -9.82 -8.97 1.33
C ASP A 178 -9.11 -8.83 2.68
N GLY A 179 -8.16 -7.90 2.78
CA GLY A 179 -7.37 -7.69 4.00
C GLY A 179 -6.12 -8.58 4.07
N ALA A 180 -5.74 -9.24 2.98
CA ALA A 180 -4.47 -9.97 2.90
C ALA A 180 -3.29 -8.98 2.95
N ARG A 181 -2.49 -9.10 4.01
CA ARG A 181 -1.33 -8.24 4.27
C ARG A 181 -0.26 -8.35 3.18
N MET A 182 0.34 -7.21 2.82
CA MET A 182 1.56 -7.13 1.99
C MET A 182 2.55 -6.16 2.65
N SER A 183 3.68 -5.88 2.00
CA SER A 183 4.61 -4.83 2.41
C SER A 183 3.90 -3.48 2.49
N TRP A 184 4.20 -2.65 3.47
CA TRP A 184 3.54 -1.35 3.60
C TRP A 184 4.53 -0.20 3.77
N VAL A 185 4.08 0.97 3.31
CA VAL A 185 4.74 2.25 3.58
C VAL A 185 3.99 2.96 4.71
N GLN A 186 4.72 3.41 5.70
CA GLN A 186 4.24 4.21 6.81
C GLN A 186 4.65 5.67 6.64
N MET A 187 3.68 6.57 6.75
CA MET A 187 3.86 8.01 6.88
C MET A 187 3.63 8.38 8.35
N THR A 188 4.64 8.91 9.02
CA THR A 188 4.55 9.30 10.44
C THR A 188 5.02 10.72 10.66
N ASP A 189 4.37 11.43 11.58
CA ASP A 189 4.76 12.76 11.99
C ASP A 189 5.68 12.68 13.23
N THR A 190 6.86 13.28 13.13
CA THR A 190 7.94 13.22 14.14
C THR A 190 8.42 14.63 14.48
N PRO A 191 9.10 14.89 15.60
CA PRO A 191 9.54 16.26 15.94
C PRO A 191 10.28 17.00 14.80
N ASP A 192 11.04 16.28 13.97
CA ASP A 192 11.88 16.83 12.91
C ASP A 192 11.17 16.99 11.55
N GLY A 193 9.94 16.49 11.40
CA GLY A 193 9.21 16.48 10.13
C GLY A 193 8.46 15.17 9.89
N LEU A 194 8.05 14.96 8.64
CA LEU A 194 7.40 13.71 8.23
C LEU A 194 8.48 12.66 7.89
N ASP A 195 8.31 11.46 8.42
CA ASP A 195 9.16 10.31 8.14
C ASP A 195 8.38 9.29 7.31
N ILE A 196 9.09 8.66 6.35
CA ILE A 196 8.58 7.53 5.56
C ILE A 196 9.34 6.28 5.98
N ASN A 197 8.63 5.24 6.41
CA ASN A 197 9.20 3.94 6.73
C ASN A 197 8.60 2.86 5.83
N PHE A 198 9.37 1.80 5.57
CA PHE A 198 8.93 0.62 4.84
C PHE A 198 9.06 -0.62 5.71
N PHE A 199 8.07 -1.50 5.59
CA PHE A 199 7.99 -2.78 6.28
C PHE A 199 7.76 -3.88 5.25
N ASP A 200 8.49 -4.97 5.39
CA ASP A 200 8.50 -6.08 4.44
C ASP A 200 8.60 -7.43 5.16
N VAL A 201 8.46 -8.52 4.42
CA VAL A 201 8.87 -9.86 4.83
C VAL A 201 10.04 -10.30 3.96
N GLN A 202 11.03 -10.95 4.56
CA GLN A 202 12.21 -11.42 3.85
C GLN A 202 12.57 -12.86 4.20
N GLY A 203 13.29 -13.53 3.31
CA GLY A 203 13.75 -14.90 3.50
C GLY A 203 12.65 -15.93 3.28
N GLU A 204 12.94 -17.20 3.58
CA GLU A 204 12.06 -18.35 3.36
C GLU A 204 11.71 -19.03 4.71
N ASP A 205 11.88 -18.29 5.81
CA ASP A 205 11.69 -18.81 7.17
C ASP A 205 10.20 -19.05 7.48
N ASN A 206 9.93 -20.03 8.34
CA ASN A 206 8.61 -20.31 8.91
C ASN A 206 8.75 -20.49 10.44
N PRO A 207 8.28 -19.54 11.26
CA PRO A 207 7.54 -18.32 10.88
C PRO A 207 8.42 -17.31 10.12
N ALA A 208 7.78 -16.50 9.30
CA ALA A 208 8.40 -15.51 8.44
C ALA A 208 9.12 -14.42 9.23
N ASN A 209 10.19 -13.92 8.63
CA ASN A 209 10.97 -12.82 9.19
C ASN A 209 10.40 -11.47 8.73
N PHE A 210 9.67 -10.81 9.61
CA PHE A 210 9.16 -9.45 9.41
C PHE A 210 10.29 -8.43 9.59
N VAL A 211 10.55 -7.64 8.55
CA VAL A 211 11.63 -6.65 8.51
C VAL A 211 11.04 -5.25 8.52
N GLY A 212 11.46 -4.43 9.49
CA GLY A 212 11.12 -3.01 9.57
C GLY A 212 11.03 -2.48 11.00
N PRO A 213 10.86 -1.15 11.17
CA PRO A 213 10.82 -0.13 10.13
C PRO A 213 12.19 0.08 9.46
N THR A 214 12.23 0.09 8.14
CA THR A 214 13.35 0.66 7.38
C THR A 214 13.02 2.10 7.02
N ARG A 215 13.78 3.07 7.54
CA ARG A 215 13.56 4.49 7.24
C ARG A 215 13.96 4.79 5.79
N VAL A 216 12.98 5.19 4.99
CA VAL A 216 13.09 5.47 3.53
C VAL A 216 13.37 6.95 3.28
N ALA A 217 12.74 7.82 4.06
CA ALA A 217 12.98 9.27 4.08
C ALA A 217 12.70 9.81 5.48
N SER A 218 13.29 10.95 5.82
CA SER A 218 13.08 11.59 7.11
C SER A 218 13.18 13.09 7.05
N GLY A 219 12.52 13.76 8.00
CA GLY A 219 12.54 15.22 8.10
C GLY A 219 11.95 15.91 6.86
N LEU A 220 10.98 15.27 6.22
CA LEU A 220 10.23 15.87 5.12
C LEU A 220 9.42 17.06 5.65
N ASP A 221 9.31 18.11 4.84
CA ASP A 221 8.70 19.38 5.25
C ASP A 221 7.18 19.25 5.29
N ARG A 222 6.59 19.48 6.47
CA ARG A 222 5.14 19.40 6.67
C ARG A 222 4.34 20.39 5.83
N SER A 223 4.98 21.49 5.42
CA SER A 223 4.35 22.63 4.76
C SER A 223 4.29 22.51 3.24
N VAL A 224 4.79 21.40 2.67
CA VAL A 224 4.72 21.14 1.25
C VAL A 224 4.14 19.74 0.98
N PRO A 225 3.48 19.54 -0.16
CA PRO A 225 3.12 18.21 -0.63
C PRO A 225 4.36 17.36 -0.93
N HIS A 226 4.27 16.09 -0.57
CA HIS A 226 5.24 15.04 -0.90
C HIS A 226 4.58 13.93 -1.69
N THR A 227 5.32 13.32 -2.61
CA THR A 227 4.82 12.21 -3.43
C THR A 227 5.42 10.90 -2.97
N ILE A 228 4.57 9.88 -2.77
CA ILE A 228 5.01 8.49 -2.61
C ILE A 228 4.58 7.72 -3.85
N ARG A 229 5.53 6.97 -4.42
CA ARG A 229 5.22 5.96 -5.44
C ARG A 229 5.79 4.63 -5.02
N ILE A 230 4.96 3.59 -5.08
CA ILE A 230 5.37 2.20 -4.88
C ILE A 230 5.20 1.48 -6.21
N THR A 231 6.19 0.70 -6.60
CA THR A 231 6.08 -0.26 -7.70
C THR A 231 6.40 -1.66 -7.20
N MET A 232 5.73 -2.65 -7.77
CA MET A 232 6.05 -4.06 -7.57
C MET A 232 6.17 -4.74 -8.93
N ASP A 233 7.31 -5.35 -9.19
CA ASP A 233 7.48 -6.26 -10.32
C ASP A 233 7.33 -7.68 -9.77
N PHE A 234 6.32 -8.39 -10.28
CA PHE A 234 6.07 -9.78 -9.94
C PHE A 234 6.79 -10.69 -10.93
N VAL A 235 7.60 -11.62 -10.43
CA VAL A 235 8.39 -12.52 -11.28
C VAL A 235 8.03 -13.95 -10.96
N ASP A 236 7.72 -14.77 -11.97
CA ASP A 236 7.33 -16.17 -11.72
C ASP A 236 8.46 -16.96 -11.03
N GLY A 237 8.14 -17.62 -9.92
CA GLY A 237 9.09 -18.40 -9.12
C GLY A 237 9.51 -17.69 -7.82
N PRO A 238 10.06 -18.39 -6.81
CA PRO A 238 10.23 -17.85 -5.47
C PRO A 238 11.34 -16.81 -5.34
N SER A 239 11.22 -15.93 -4.34
CA SER A 239 12.28 -15.05 -3.83
C SER A 239 12.83 -14.08 -4.87
N ASN A 240 11.99 -13.59 -5.78
CA ASN A 240 12.45 -12.81 -6.94
C ASN A 240 11.58 -11.58 -7.27
N ASP A 241 10.47 -11.39 -6.56
CA ASP A 241 9.68 -10.17 -6.61
C ASP A 241 10.53 -8.95 -6.21
N VAL A 242 10.23 -7.78 -6.79
CA VAL A 242 10.94 -6.54 -6.49
C VAL A 242 9.97 -5.43 -6.15
N VAL A 243 10.05 -4.94 -4.92
CA VAL A 243 9.33 -3.73 -4.48
C VAL A 243 10.27 -2.54 -4.55
N ARG A 244 9.80 -1.40 -5.05
CA ARG A 244 10.54 -0.13 -5.00
C ARG A 244 9.67 0.96 -4.41
N VAL A 245 10.26 1.74 -3.50
CA VAL A 245 9.62 2.90 -2.88
C VAL A 245 10.35 4.16 -3.33
N TYR A 246 9.59 5.08 -3.91
CA TYR A 246 10.05 6.39 -4.33
C TYR A 246 9.43 7.46 -3.45
N VAL A 247 10.23 8.46 -3.09
CA VAL A 247 9.78 9.67 -2.37
C VAL A 247 10.23 10.88 -3.17
N ASP A 248 9.29 11.74 -3.53
CA ASP A 248 9.49 12.93 -4.36
C ASP A 248 10.23 12.61 -5.67
N GLY A 249 9.81 11.50 -6.32
CA GLY A 249 10.36 11.00 -7.58
C GLY A 249 11.69 10.25 -7.47
N ALA A 250 12.40 10.32 -6.35
CA ALA A 250 13.67 9.62 -6.15
C ALA A 250 13.47 8.21 -5.60
N LEU A 251 14.15 7.21 -6.17
CA LEU A 251 14.19 5.85 -5.61
C LEU A 251 14.89 5.90 -4.25
N ARG A 252 14.21 5.48 -3.18
CA ARG A 252 14.73 5.52 -1.81
C ARG A 252 14.93 4.15 -1.20
N HIS A 253 14.18 3.14 -1.66
CA HIS A 253 14.27 1.78 -1.13
C HIS A 253 13.93 0.74 -2.20
N THR A 254 14.57 -0.42 -2.12
CA THR A 254 14.26 -1.63 -2.88
C THR A 254 14.12 -2.81 -1.91
N GLY A 255 12.98 -3.50 -1.95
CA GLY A 255 12.64 -4.67 -1.15
C GLY A 255 12.23 -5.87 -2.03
N THR A 256 11.68 -6.91 -1.40
CA THR A 256 11.44 -8.23 -2.05
C THR A 256 9.97 -8.62 -2.13
N SER A 257 9.05 -7.92 -1.47
CA SER A 257 7.62 -8.27 -1.37
C SER A 257 7.33 -9.39 -0.36
N TRP A 258 6.04 -9.59 -0.07
CA TRP A 258 5.53 -10.65 0.80
C TRP A 258 5.34 -11.99 0.09
N GLU A 259 5.84 -12.12 -1.14
CA GLU A 259 5.82 -13.35 -1.93
C GLU A 259 6.14 -14.59 -1.08
N ASN A 260 7.24 -14.52 -0.33
CA ASN A 260 7.71 -15.62 0.49
C ASN A 260 6.86 -15.89 1.72
N TYR A 261 6.18 -14.88 2.28
CA TYR A 261 5.19 -15.11 3.34
C TYR A 261 4.09 -16.02 2.82
N PHE A 262 3.51 -15.72 1.64
CA PHE A 262 2.45 -16.52 1.05
C PHE A 262 2.90 -17.89 0.53
N ARG A 263 4.19 -18.07 0.25
CA ARG A 263 4.74 -19.35 -0.22
C ARG A 263 5.20 -20.27 0.89
N PHE A 264 5.83 -19.75 1.95
CA PHE A 264 6.59 -20.55 2.92
C PHE A 264 6.03 -20.49 4.35
N ASP A 265 5.27 -19.45 4.71
CA ASP A 265 4.73 -19.32 6.05
C ASP A 265 3.43 -20.14 6.23
N SER A 266 3.36 -20.89 7.32
CA SER A 266 2.15 -21.64 7.68
C SER A 266 0.98 -20.75 8.11
N GLU A 267 1.23 -19.55 8.62
CA GLU A 267 0.21 -18.54 8.93
C GLU A 267 -0.54 -18.09 7.68
N ALA A 268 0.13 -18.01 6.53
CA ALA A 268 -0.48 -17.56 5.28
C ALA A 268 -1.48 -18.57 4.69
N ALA A 269 -1.34 -19.85 5.03
CA ALA A 269 -2.19 -20.95 4.55
C ALA A 269 -3.38 -21.27 5.50
N ALA A 270 -3.54 -20.51 6.58
CA ALA A 270 -4.55 -20.71 7.62
C ALA A 270 -5.78 -19.81 7.45
#